data_AF-A0A7V7ABW8-F1
#
_entry.id   AF-A0A7V7ABW8-F1
#
_cell.length_a   1.000
_cell.length_b   1.000
_cell.length_c   1.000
_cell.angle_alpha   90.00
_cell.angle_beta   90.00
_cell.angle_gamma   90.00
#
_symmetry.space_group_name_H-M   'P 1'
#
loop_
_entity.id
_entity.type
_entity.pdbx_description
1 polymer ?
#
loop_
_entity_poly.entity_id
_entity_poly.type
_entity_poly.pdbx_seq_one_letter_code
_entity_poly.pdbx_strand_id
1 'polypeptide(L)'
;MRALISRNLKLYFRDKVAVFFSLLSVLIVIVLYVLFLAQMQIDTVTSASGGMISEDKIKALINTWVLAGLLSITTVTSTLGGYATMVNDLEKKKWMDFKSSPVKQTYYPVAQFISAFLIGTVVSLVALLGFGGYIHFSSIYKFDVHHIIQGIGYIILSALMNA
;
A
#
# COMPACT_ATOMS: atom_id res chain seq x y z
N MET A 1 7.80 1.12 25.36
CA MET A 1 6.89 1.14 24.20
C MET A 1 7.39 2.01 23.04
N ARG A 2 7.46 3.34 23.21
CA ARG A 2 7.91 4.27 22.13
C ARG A 2 9.26 3.90 21.51
N ALA A 3 10.22 3.45 22.32
CA ALA A 3 11.54 3.01 21.84
C ALA A 3 11.47 1.79 20.89
N LEU A 4 10.58 0.82 21.16
CA LEU A 4 10.39 -0.37 20.32
C LEU A 4 9.77 0.00 18.97
N ILE A 5 8.74 0.86 19.00
CA ILE A 5 8.12 1.38 17.78
C ILE A 5 9.15 2.14 16.94
N SER A 6 9.92 3.05 17.56
CA SER A 6 10.98 3.79 16.87
C SER A 6 12.06 2.88 16.29
N ARG A 7 12.44 1.82 17.00
CA ARG A 7 13.37 0.80 16.51
C ARG A 7 12.84 0.12 15.25
N ASN A 8 11.61 -0.38 15.28
CA ASN A 8 11.04 -1.15 14.16
C ASN A 8 10.84 -0.27 12.93
N LEU A 9 10.36 0.97 13.11
CA LEU A 9 10.29 1.98 12.05
C LEU A 9 11.67 2.26 11.44
N LYS A 10 12.70 2.48 12.28
CA LYS A 10 14.07 2.72 11.79
C LYS A 10 14.65 1.52 11.07
N LEU A 11 14.39 0.29 11.53
CA LEU A 11 14.87 -0.92 10.88
C LEU A 11 14.27 -1.06 9.48
N TYR A 12 12.96 -0.84 9.34
CA TYR A 12 12.30 -0.89 8.04
C TYR A 12 12.78 0.24 7.11
N PHE A 13 12.70 1.51 7.52
CA PHE A 13 13.04 2.63 6.65
C PHE A 13 14.54 2.77 6.32
N ARG A 14 15.44 2.20 7.14
CA ARG A 14 16.88 2.15 6.81
C ARG A 14 17.20 1.04 5.80
N ASP A 15 16.40 -0.02 5.76
CA ASP A 15 16.55 -1.09 4.79
C ASP A 15 15.82 -0.74 3.49
N LYS A 16 16.51 0.03 2.63
CA LYS A 16 15.98 0.45 1.33
C LYS A 16 15.56 -0.73 0.45
N VAL A 17 16.24 -1.87 0.59
CA VAL A 17 15.93 -3.09 -0.15
C VAL A 17 14.61 -3.66 0.32
N ALA A 18 14.41 -3.81 1.64
CA ALA A 18 13.13 -4.27 2.20
C ALA A 18 11.97 -3.35 1.82
N VAL A 19 12.17 -2.02 1.85
CA VAL A 19 11.14 -1.06 1.41
C VAL A 19 10.81 -1.26 -0.07
N PHE A 20 11.80 -1.35 -0.94
CA PHE A 20 11.58 -1.59 -2.37
C PHE A 20 10.87 -2.91 -2.63
N PHE A 21 11.29 -4.01 -1.99
CA PHE A 21 10.67 -5.32 -2.15
C PHE A 21 9.22 -5.36 -1.64
N SER A 22 8.88 -4.56 -0.63
CA SER A 22 7.48 -4.43 -0.20
C SER A 22 6.58 -3.78 -1.25
N LEU A 23 7.14 -3.02 -2.20
CA LEU A 23 6.41 -2.41 -3.32
C LEU A 23 6.53 -3.21 -4.62
N LEU A 24 7.46 -4.18 -4.69
CA LEU A 24 7.76 -4.93 -5.91
C LEU A 24 6.53 -5.65 -6.48
N SER A 25 5.69 -6.23 -5.62
CA SER A 25 4.43 -6.88 -6.03
C SER A 25 3.51 -5.91 -6.76
N VAL A 26 3.32 -4.70 -6.20
CA VAL A 26 2.48 -3.64 -6.79
C VAL A 26 3.06 -3.18 -8.13
N LEU A 27 4.40 -3.04 -8.22
CA LEU A 27 5.07 -2.68 -9.47
C LEU A 27 4.85 -3.73 -10.56
N ILE A 28 4.92 -5.02 -10.24
CA ILE A 28 4.64 -6.10 -11.20
C ILE A 28 3.21 -6.02 -11.72
N VAL A 29 2.23 -5.79 -10.83
CA VAL A 29 0.81 -5.66 -11.23
C VAL A 29 0.61 -4.45 -12.15
N ILE A 30 1.29 -3.32 -11.90
CA ILE A 30 1.24 -2.14 -12.78
C ILE A 30 1.77 -2.47 -14.17
N VAL A 31 2.93 -3.13 -14.26
CA VAL A 31 3.54 -3.50 -15.55
C VAL A 31 2.61 -4.41 -16.34
N LEU A 32 2.06 -5.44 -15.69
CA LEU A 32 1.08 -6.32 -16.32
C LEU A 32 -0.17 -5.57 -16.78
N TYR A 33 -0.63 -4.60 -15.99
CA TYR A 33 -1.78 -3.78 -16.35
C TYR A 33 -1.53 -2.97 -17.62
N VAL A 34 -0.44 -2.20 -17.65
CA VAL A 34 -0.13 -1.32 -18.79
C VAL A 34 0.14 -2.12 -20.06
N LEU A 35 0.82 -3.26 -19.97
CA LEU A 35 1.21 -4.05 -21.14
C LEU A 35 0.07 -4.87 -21.73
N PHE A 36 -0.84 -5.39 -20.90
CA PHE A 36 -1.83 -6.37 -21.35
C PHE A 36 -3.27 -5.97 -21.04
N LEU A 37 -3.56 -5.58 -19.81
CA LEU A 37 -4.95 -5.47 -19.33
C LEU A 37 -5.61 -4.14 -19.69
N ALA A 38 -4.85 -3.04 -19.79
CA ALA A 38 -5.41 -1.72 -20.01
C ALA A 38 -6.25 -1.64 -21.29
N GLN A 39 -5.65 -2.03 -22.43
CA GLN A 39 -6.36 -1.99 -23.72
C GLN A 39 -7.48 -3.02 -23.79
N MET A 40 -7.24 -4.26 -23.32
CA MET A 40 -8.25 -5.32 -23.30
C MET A 40 -9.51 -4.90 -22.53
N GLN A 41 -9.36 -4.22 -21.39
CA GLN A 41 -10.50 -3.76 -20.60
C GLN A 41 -11.25 -2.61 -21.29
N ILE A 42 -10.53 -1.68 -21.94
CA ILE A 42 -11.16 -0.60 -22.70
C ILE A 42 -11.98 -1.19 -23.86
N ASP A 43 -11.42 -2.13 -24.62
CA ASP A 43 -12.09 -2.75 -25.76
C ASP A 43 -13.33 -3.55 -25.32
N THR A 44 -13.22 -4.28 -24.22
CA THR A 44 -14.33 -5.07 -23.65
C THR A 44 -15.48 -4.18 -23.20
N VAL A 45 -15.19 -3.11 -22.45
CA VAL A 45 -16.22 -2.18 -21.95
C VAL A 45 -16.82 -1.36 -23.09
N THR A 46 -16.02 -0.97 -24.07
CA THR A 46 -16.50 -0.24 -25.26
C THR A 46 -17.47 -1.10 -26.06
N SER A 47 -17.11 -2.36 -26.32
CA SER A 47 -17.94 -3.34 -27.03
C SER A 47 -19.24 -3.62 -26.26
N ALA A 48 -19.18 -3.78 -24.93
CA ALA A 48 -20.36 -4.00 -24.10
C ALA A 48 -21.29 -2.77 -24.01
N SER A 49 -20.73 -1.55 -24.10
CA SER A 49 -21.51 -0.30 -24.06
C SER A 49 -22.21 0.04 -25.39
N GLY A 50 -21.96 -0.72 -26.46
CA GLY A 50 -22.53 -0.48 -27.78
C GLY A 50 -22.16 0.89 -28.39
N GLY A 51 -21.08 1.52 -27.92
CA GLY A 51 -20.66 2.86 -28.36
C GLY A 51 -21.47 4.02 -27.75
N MET A 52 -22.32 3.77 -26.76
CA MET A 52 -23.12 4.83 -26.10
C MET A 52 -22.29 5.71 -25.15
N ILE A 53 -21.10 5.24 -24.74
CA ILE A 53 -20.22 5.93 -23.78
C ILE A 53 -18.94 6.33 -24.51
N SER A 54 -18.53 7.60 -24.35
CA SER A 54 -17.27 8.10 -24.89
C SER A 54 -16.07 7.30 -24.37
N GLU A 55 -15.15 6.96 -25.26
CA GLU A 55 -13.94 6.18 -24.94
C GLU A 55 -13.12 6.79 -23.79
N ASP A 56 -13.08 8.12 -23.70
CA ASP A 56 -12.39 8.84 -22.62
C ASP A 56 -12.98 8.52 -21.24
N LYS A 57 -14.31 8.42 -21.12
CA LYS A 57 -14.96 8.07 -19.84
C LYS A 57 -14.67 6.63 -19.44
N ILE A 58 -14.59 5.73 -20.41
CA ILE A 58 -14.22 4.32 -20.18
C ILE A 58 -12.77 4.23 -19.70
N LYS A 59 -11.85 4.96 -20.36
CA LYS A 59 -10.44 5.07 -19.94
C LYS A 59 -10.30 5.63 -18.53
N ALA A 60 -11.05 6.68 -18.19
CA ALA A 60 -11.04 7.26 -16.84
C ALA A 60 -11.50 6.26 -15.78
N LEU A 61 -12.60 5.54 -16.07
CA LEU A 61 -13.17 4.53 -15.17
C LEU A 61 -12.16 3.41 -14.91
N ILE A 62 -11.62 2.80 -15.96
CA ILE A 62 -10.72 1.66 -15.85
C ILE A 62 -9.43 2.06 -15.14
N ASN A 63 -8.83 3.20 -15.50
CA ASN A 63 -7.62 3.68 -14.85
C ASN A 63 -7.85 3.97 -13.36
N THR A 64 -8.96 4.61 -13.00
CA THR A 64 -9.28 4.90 -11.60
C THR A 64 -9.55 3.62 -10.81
N TRP A 65 -10.26 2.66 -11.40
CA TRP A 65 -10.53 1.35 -10.79
C TRP A 65 -9.25 0.57 -10.51
N VAL A 66 -8.34 0.52 -11.49
CA VAL A 66 -7.06 -0.19 -11.34
C VAL A 66 -6.20 0.48 -10.28
N LEU A 67 -6.13 1.81 -10.26
CA LEU A 67 -5.36 2.53 -9.25
C LEU A 67 -5.93 2.35 -7.84
N ALA A 68 -7.26 2.26 -7.70
CA ALA A 68 -7.89 1.89 -6.43
C ALA A 68 -7.50 0.46 -6.01
N GLY A 69 -7.48 -0.49 -6.94
CA GLY A 69 -7.03 -1.86 -6.69
C GLY A 69 -5.56 -1.92 -6.27
N LEU A 70 -4.68 -1.17 -6.94
CA LEU A 70 -3.25 -1.08 -6.61
C LEU A 70 -3.01 -0.45 -5.24
N LEU A 71 -3.75 0.60 -4.89
CA LEU A 71 -3.70 1.19 -3.54
C LEU A 71 -4.10 0.18 -2.47
N SER A 72 -5.15 -0.62 -2.71
CA SER A 72 -5.55 -1.69 -1.81
C SER A 72 -4.43 -2.71 -1.58
N ILE A 73 -3.85 -3.23 -2.66
CA ILE A 73 -2.74 -4.21 -2.59
C ILE A 73 -1.49 -3.60 -1.92
N THR A 74 -1.23 -2.31 -2.12
CA THR A 74 -0.10 -1.61 -1.48
C THR A 74 -0.23 -1.63 0.04
N THR A 75 -1.43 -1.47 0.59
CA THR A 75 -1.63 -1.52 2.05
C THR A 75 -1.26 -2.88 2.63
N VAL A 76 -1.65 -3.97 1.97
CA VAL A 76 -1.30 -5.34 2.39
C VAL A 76 0.20 -5.61 2.32
N THR A 77 0.82 -5.27 1.18
CA THR A 77 2.23 -5.59 0.92
C THR A 77 3.18 -4.77 1.79
N SER A 78 2.83 -3.52 2.09
CA SER A 78 3.60 -2.66 3.00
C SER A 78 3.48 -3.05 4.48
N THR A 79 2.30 -3.49 4.97
CA THR A 79 2.19 -4.02 6.34
C THR A 79 2.99 -5.32 6.51
N LEU A 80 2.94 -6.23 5.52
CA LEU A 80 3.78 -7.43 5.48
C LEU A 80 5.27 -7.08 5.46
N GLY A 81 5.66 -6.03 4.71
CA GLY A 81 7.03 -5.49 4.74
C GLY A 81 7.44 -5.01 6.13
N GLY A 82 6.55 -4.38 6.89
CA GLY A 82 6.79 -4.00 8.28
C GLY A 82 6.98 -5.22 9.19
N TYR A 83 6.17 -6.27 9.00
CA TYR A 83 6.28 -7.54 9.71
C TYR A 83 7.56 -8.33 9.41
N ALA A 84 8.27 -8.04 8.32
CA ALA A 84 9.58 -8.63 8.06
C ALA A 84 10.58 -8.35 9.20
N THR A 85 10.43 -7.26 9.95
CA THR A 85 11.24 -6.98 11.14
C THR A 85 10.99 -7.99 12.27
N MET A 86 9.74 -8.43 12.45
CA MET A 86 9.36 -9.47 13.41
C MET A 86 9.91 -10.84 13.01
N VAL A 87 9.84 -11.17 11.72
CA VAL A 87 10.42 -12.41 11.17
C VAL A 87 11.93 -12.44 11.38
N ASN A 88 12.63 -11.34 11.09
CA ASN A 88 14.07 -11.19 11.36
C ASN A 88 14.42 -11.34 12.85
N ASP A 89 13.59 -10.81 13.74
CA ASP A 89 13.79 -10.92 15.20
C ASP A 89 13.59 -12.35 15.70
N LEU A 90 12.66 -13.11 15.09
CA LEU A 90 12.47 -14.54 15.35
C LEU A 90 13.66 -15.36 14.86
N GLU A 91 14.11 -15.11 13.62
CA GLU A 91 15.26 -15.79 13.01
C GLU A 91 16.53 -15.58 13.85
N LYS A 92 16.79 -14.34 14.28
CA LYS A 92 17.98 -13.98 15.08
C LYS A 92 17.81 -14.27 16.57
N LYS A 93 16.72 -14.91 16.99
CA LYS A 93 16.38 -15.24 18.39
C LYS A 93 16.31 -14.02 19.33
N LYS A 94 16.22 -12.80 18.82
CA LYS A 94 16.11 -11.55 19.62
C LYS A 94 14.82 -11.51 20.45
N TRP A 95 13.81 -12.28 20.05
CA TRP A 95 12.61 -12.52 20.83
C TRP A 95 12.91 -13.05 22.25
N MET A 96 13.99 -13.82 22.43
CA MET A 96 14.38 -14.35 23.73
C MET A 96 14.89 -13.25 24.67
N ASP A 97 15.60 -12.25 24.15
CA ASP A 97 16.11 -11.11 24.92
C ASP A 97 14.96 -10.26 25.47
N PHE A 98 13.87 -10.11 24.71
CA PHE A 98 12.67 -9.42 25.19
C PHE A 98 11.97 -10.17 26.32
N LYS A 99 12.02 -11.51 26.32
CA LYS A 99 11.44 -12.33 27.39
C LYS A 99 12.25 -12.31 28.69
N SER A 100 13.57 -12.19 28.60
CA SER A 100 14.46 -12.12 29.77
C SER A 100 14.62 -10.70 30.32
N SER A 101 14.33 -9.68 29.52
CA SER A 101 14.35 -8.28 29.94
C SER A 101 13.15 -7.90 30.85
N PRO A 102 13.26 -6.86 31.70
CA PRO A 102 12.17 -6.35 32.53
C PRO A 102 11.13 -5.55 31.72
N VAL A 103 10.67 -6.11 30.60
CA VAL A 103 9.72 -5.50 29.67
C VAL A 103 8.45 -6.35 29.67
N LYS A 104 7.27 -5.71 29.74
CA LYS A 104 6.00 -6.44 29.68
C LYS A 104 5.91 -7.22 28.37
N GLN A 105 5.49 -8.49 28.43
CA GLN A 105 5.37 -9.37 27.27
C GLN A 105 4.42 -8.84 26.19
N THR A 106 3.43 -8.02 26.58
CA THR A 106 2.49 -7.39 25.64
C THR A 106 3.09 -6.26 24.83
N TYR A 107 4.21 -5.67 25.25
CA TYR A 107 4.77 -4.50 24.57
C TYR A 107 5.40 -4.84 23.22
N TYR A 108 5.97 -6.03 23.04
CA TYR A 108 6.55 -6.42 21.76
C TYR A 108 5.49 -6.65 20.66
N PRO A 109 4.44 -7.49 20.83
CA PRO A 109 3.46 -7.71 19.78
C PRO A 109 2.69 -6.42 19.45
N VAL A 110 2.34 -5.62 20.46
CA VAL A 110 1.67 -4.32 20.24
C VAL A 110 2.60 -3.34 19.52
N ALA A 111 3.92 -3.36 19.81
CA ALA A 111 4.86 -2.47 19.13
C ALA A 111 5.02 -2.88 17.67
N GLN A 112 4.98 -4.18 17.36
CA GLN A 112 5.02 -4.63 15.98
C GLN A 112 3.75 -4.30 15.21
N PHE A 113 2.58 -4.52 15.81
CA PHE A 113 1.30 -4.09 15.23
C PHE A 113 1.29 -2.59 14.90
N ILE A 114 1.62 -1.72 15.87
CA ILE A 114 1.64 -0.26 15.65
C ILE A 114 2.69 0.11 14.59
N SER A 115 3.84 -0.55 14.57
CA SER A 115 4.88 -0.26 13.58
C SER A 115 4.44 -0.67 12.18
N ALA A 116 3.85 -1.85 12.01
CA ALA A 116 3.32 -2.34 10.74
C ALA A 116 2.19 -1.43 10.23
N PHE A 117 1.26 -1.03 11.09
CA PHE A 117 0.21 -0.06 10.77
C PHE A 117 0.78 1.28 10.27
N LEU A 118 1.75 1.85 10.99
CA LEU A 118 2.36 3.13 10.62
C LEU A 118 3.15 3.02 9.30
N ILE A 119 3.89 1.93 9.10
CA ILE A 119 4.59 1.66 7.85
C ILE A 119 3.58 1.55 6.71
N GLY A 120 2.55 0.72 6.87
CA GLY A 120 1.54 0.50 5.85
C GLY A 120 0.82 1.78 5.46
N THR A 121 0.46 2.59 6.45
CA THR A 121 -0.15 3.91 6.24
C THR A 121 0.80 4.85 5.49
N VAL A 122 2.04 5.02 5.95
CA VAL A 122 3.01 5.96 5.34
C VAL A 122 3.33 5.56 3.90
N VAL A 123 3.61 4.28 3.65
CA VAL A 123 3.95 3.77 2.31
C VAL A 123 2.74 3.91 1.36
N SER A 124 1.54 3.62 1.84
CA SER A 124 0.32 3.74 1.03
C SER A 124 -0.05 5.20 0.76
N LEU A 125 0.22 6.13 1.68
CA LEU A 125 0.07 7.56 1.44
C LEU A 125 1.06 8.07 0.37
N VAL A 126 2.31 7.59 0.38
CA VAL A 126 3.27 7.89 -0.68
C VAL A 126 2.79 7.32 -2.03
N ALA A 127 2.24 6.11 -2.02
CA ALA A 127 1.65 5.52 -3.23
C ALA A 127 0.44 6.32 -3.74
N LEU A 128 -0.42 6.83 -2.85
CA LEU A 128 -1.52 7.71 -3.22
C LEU A 128 -1.03 8.99 -3.91
N LEU A 129 0.06 9.59 -3.43
CA LEU A 129 0.65 10.76 -4.09
C LEU A 129 1.18 10.41 -5.49
N GLY A 130 1.84 9.25 -5.65
CA GLY A 130 2.33 8.78 -6.95
C GLY A 130 1.21 8.50 -7.95
N PHE A 131 0.21 7.71 -7.54
CA PHE A 131 -0.94 7.34 -8.37
C PHE A 131 -1.89 8.51 -8.64
N GLY A 132 -2.14 9.35 -7.63
CA GLY A 132 -2.90 10.59 -7.79
C GLY A 132 -2.23 11.57 -8.75
N GLY A 133 -0.90 11.68 -8.67
CA GLY A 133 -0.10 12.43 -9.64
C GLY A 133 -0.26 11.90 -11.07
N TYR A 134 -0.16 10.57 -11.26
CA TYR A 134 -0.35 9.95 -12.57
C TYR A 134 -1.72 10.26 -13.20
N ILE A 135 -2.81 10.20 -12.41
CA ILE A 135 -4.15 10.55 -12.90
C ILE A 135 -4.24 12.02 -13.28
N HIS A 136 -3.64 12.91 -12.48
CA HIS A 136 -3.65 14.35 -12.76
C HIS A 136 -2.97 14.67 -14.10
N PHE A 137 -1.83 14.03 -14.40
CA PHE A 137 -1.13 14.21 -15.67
C PHE A 137 -1.79 13.48 -16.86
N SER A 138 -2.44 12.32 -16.63
CA SER A 138 -3.20 11.60 -17.67
C SER A 138 -4.53 12.27 -18.06
N SER A 139 -4.93 13.35 -17.38
CA SER A 139 -5.89 14.35 -17.87
C SER A 139 -7.36 13.94 -18.08
N ILE A 140 -7.90 12.91 -17.40
CA ILE A 140 -9.33 12.53 -17.61
C ILE A 140 -10.24 12.78 -16.39
N TYR A 141 -9.69 13.03 -15.19
CA TYR A 141 -10.51 13.40 -14.03
C TYR A 141 -9.70 14.18 -12.98
N LYS A 142 -10.23 15.30 -12.49
CA LYS A 142 -9.65 16.02 -11.35
C LYS A 142 -10.29 15.46 -10.08
N PHE A 143 -9.49 14.89 -9.19
CA PHE A 143 -9.98 14.53 -7.87
C PHE A 143 -10.44 15.77 -7.13
N ASP A 144 -11.70 15.77 -6.71
CA ASP A 144 -12.15 16.71 -5.71
C ASP A 144 -11.44 16.42 -4.37
N VAL A 145 -11.20 17.47 -3.58
CA VAL A 145 -10.52 17.39 -2.29
C VAL A 145 -11.24 16.41 -1.36
N HIS A 146 -12.57 16.31 -1.48
CA HIS A 146 -13.37 15.35 -0.75
C HIS A 146 -12.97 13.89 -1.00
N HIS A 147 -12.76 13.50 -2.26
CA HIS A 147 -12.37 12.13 -2.63
C HIS A 147 -10.97 11.77 -2.13
N ILE A 148 -10.06 12.74 -2.07
CA ILE A 148 -8.71 12.54 -1.52
C ILE A 148 -8.80 12.28 -0.02
N ILE A 149 -9.61 13.04 0.71
CA ILE A 149 -9.82 12.84 2.15
C ILE A 149 -10.44 11.47 2.43
N GLN A 150 -11.46 11.07 1.66
CA GLN A 150 -12.05 9.73 1.76
C GLN A 150 -11.02 8.63 1.47
N GLY A 151 -10.20 8.81 0.42
CA GLY A 151 -9.12 7.89 0.08
C GLY A 151 -8.10 7.71 1.20
N ILE A 152 -7.71 8.79 1.87
CA ILE A 152 -6.85 8.74 3.07
C ILE A 152 -7.54 7.95 4.19
N GLY A 153 -8.84 8.18 4.41
CA GLY A 153 -9.63 7.41 5.37
C GLY A 153 -9.63 5.90 5.09
N TYR A 154 -9.84 5.51 3.83
CA TYR A 154 -9.78 4.12 3.40
C TYR A 154 -8.39 3.50 3.55
N ILE A 155 -7.33 4.27 3.26
CA ILE A 155 -5.94 3.80 3.46
C ILE A 155 -5.68 3.53 4.94
N ILE A 156 -6.08 4.44 5.84
CA ILE A 156 -5.88 4.27 7.28
C ILE A 156 -6.66 3.05 7.78
N LEU A 157 -7.92 2.89 7.35
CA LEU A 157 -8.74 1.75 7.74
C LEU A 157 -8.16 0.42 7.20
N SER A 158 -7.77 0.40 5.93
CA SER A 158 -7.18 -0.79 5.29
C SER A 158 -5.85 -1.16 5.94
N ALA A 159 -4.97 -0.18 6.18
CA ALA A 159 -3.71 -0.40 6.87
C ALA A 159 -3.91 -0.90 8.31
N LEU A 160 -4.98 -0.47 8.99
CA LEU A 160 -5.34 -0.96 10.32
C LEU A 160 -5.85 -2.41 10.28
N MET A 161 -6.65 -2.78 9.28
CA MET A 161 -7.15 -4.15 9.13
C MET A 161 -6.06 -5.13 8.69
N ASN A 162 -5.07 -4.66 7.93
CA ASN A 162 -3.95 -5.46 7.42
C ASN A 162 -2.75 -5.51 8.37
N ALA A 163 -2.75 -4.68 9.42
CA ALA A 163 -1.81 -4.79 10.53
C ALA A 163 -2.34 -5.84 11.51
#